data_AF-T0ZKV1-F1
#
_entry.id   AF-T0ZKV1-F1
#
_cell.length_a   1.000
_cell.length_b   1.000
_cell.length_c   1.000
_cell.angle_alpha   90.00
_cell.angle_beta   90.00
_cell.angle_gamma   90.00
#
_symmetry.space_group_name_H-M   'P 1'
#
loop_
_entity.id
_entity.type
_entity.pdbx_description
1 polymer ?
#
loop_
_entity_poly.entity_id
_entity_poly.type
_entity_poly.pdbx_seq_one_letter_code
_entity_poly.pdbx_strand_id
1 'polypeptide(L)' 'LKVSEHDNVLLLNSKGISIQFPVSEIRKTGRAASGVRVMRIEQGTTIIDAQVAAAAEQQG' A
#
# COMPACT_ATOMS: atom_id res chain seq x y z
N LEU A 1 -5.51 0.07 -11.54
CA LEU A 1 -4.22 0.65 -11.09
C LEU A 1 -3.11 -0.08 -11.80
N LYS A 2 -2.36 0.63 -12.67
CA LYS A 2 -1.11 0.11 -13.24
C LYS A 2 -0.02 0.42 -12.23
N VAL A 3 0.81 -0.57 -11.93
CA VAL A 3 1.85 -0.49 -10.88
C VAL A 3 3.13 -1.11 -11.44
N SER A 4 4.25 -0.47 -11.18
CA SER A 4 5.60 -0.90 -11.52
C SER A 4 6.35 -1.35 -10.25
N GLU A 5 7.43 -2.13 -10.41
CA GLU A 5 8.18 -2.65 -9.26
C GLU A 5 8.85 -1.57 -8.41
N HIS A 6 9.10 -0.40 -9.01
CA HIS A 6 9.72 0.74 -8.36
C HIS A 6 8.69 1.72 -7.78
N ASP A 7 7.39 1.44 -7.92
CA ASP A 7 6.37 2.33 -7.37
C ASP A 7 6.21 2.09 -5.87
N ASN A 8 5.67 3.10 -5.19
CA ASN A 8 5.20 2.98 -3.82
C ASN A 8 3.67 2.94 -3.81
N VAL A 9 3.10 2.34 -2.77
CA VAL A 9 1.67 2.40 -2.49
C VAL A 9 1.47 3.24 -1.24
N LEU A 10 0.60 4.25 -1.34
CA LEU A 10 0.09 5.01 -0.21
C LEU A 10 -1.29 4.45 0.17
N LEU A 11 -1.47 4.11 1.44
CA LEU A 11 -2.76 3.74 2.01
C LEU A 11 -3.19 4.77 3.02
N LEU A 12 -4.47 5.12 3.02
CA LEU A 12 -5.10 6.00 4.00
C LEU A 12 -6.25 5.27 4.69
N ASN A 13 -6.31 5.35 6.00
CA ASN A 13 -7.42 4.83 6.77
C ASN A 13 -8.41 5.93 7.20
N SER A 14 -9.60 5.50 7.62
CA SER A 14 -10.70 6.35 8.11
C SER A 14 -10.36 7.24 9.32
N LYS A 15 -9.23 6.99 10.01
CA LYS A 15 -8.72 7.83 11.10
C LYS A 15 -7.69 8.87 10.62
N GLY A 16 -7.44 8.96 9.32
CA GLY A 16 -6.46 9.89 8.76
C GLY A 16 -5.01 9.40 8.88
N ILE A 17 -4.78 8.14 9.26
CA ILE A 17 -3.43 7.57 9.32
C ILE A 17 -3.07 7.02 7.94
N SER A 18 -1.92 7.45 7.42
CA SER A 18 -1.37 6.95 6.16
C SER A 18 -0.07 6.20 6.34
N ILE A 19 0.15 5.17 5.52
CA ILE A 19 1.46 4.52 5.36
C ILE A 19 1.84 4.48 3.88
N GLN A 20 3.13 4.58 3.60
CA GLN A 20 3.70 4.39 2.28
C GLN A 20 4.72 3.26 2.35
N PHE A 21 4.66 2.34 1.38
CA PHE A 21 5.58 1.20 1.30
C PHE A 21 5.88 0.86 -0.17
N PRO A 22 7.07 0.31 -0.45
CA PRO A 22 7.43 -0.08 -1.81
C PRO A 22 6.66 -1.32 -2.27
N VAL A 23 6.31 -1.36 -3.55
CA VAL A 23 5.59 -2.49 -4.15
C VAL A 23 6.41 -3.77 -4.07
N SER A 24 7.74 -3.67 -4.04
CA SER A 24 8.67 -4.80 -3.89
C SER A 24 8.49 -5.60 -2.59
N GLU A 25 7.93 -5.00 -1.53
CA GLU A 25 7.60 -5.70 -0.29
C GLU A 25 6.32 -6.55 -0.39
N ILE A 26 5.49 -6.33 -1.41
CA ILE A 26 4.28 -7.11 -1.65
C ILE A 26 4.66 -8.34 -2.46
N ARG A 27 4.43 -9.54 -1.89
CA ARG A 27 4.60 -10.79 -2.63
C ARG A 27 3.67 -10.80 -3.86
N LYS A 28 4.21 -11.16 -5.03
CA LYS A 28 3.39 -11.38 -6.23
C LYS A 28 2.46 -12.57 -6.00
N THR A 29 1.15 -12.34 -6.11
CA THR A 29 0.15 -13.41 -5.98
C THR A 29 -0.77 -13.47 -7.20
N GLY A 30 -1.23 -14.67 -7.55
CA GLY A 30 -2.23 -14.87 -8.59
C GLY A 30 -3.62 -14.35 -8.18
N ARG A 31 -4.54 -14.28 -9.15
CA ARG A 31 -5.89 -13.72 -8.97
C ARG A 31 -6.74 -14.42 -7.90
N ALA A 32 -6.54 -15.72 -7.71
CA ALA A 32 -7.31 -16.53 -6.75
C ALA A 32 -6.76 -16.44 -5.31
N ALA A 33 -5.75 -15.61 -5.04
CA ALA A 33 -5.14 -15.51 -3.72
C ALA A 33 -5.85 -14.47 -2.83
N SER A 34 -5.81 -14.69 -1.51
CA SER A 34 -6.37 -13.77 -0.50
C SER A 34 -5.51 -12.53 -0.24
N GLY A 35 -4.41 -12.33 -0.97
CA GLY A 35 -3.51 -11.19 -0.81
C GLY A 35 -2.59 -11.29 0.42
N VAL A 36 -2.12 -10.13 0.91
CA VAL A 36 -1.30 -9.98 2.12
C VAL A 36 -1.81 -8.80 2.93
N ARG A 37 -1.56 -8.83 4.25
CA ARG A 37 -1.88 -7.71 5.14
C ARG A 37 -0.70 -6.75 5.22
N VAL A 38 -0.91 -5.52 4.75
CA VAL A 38 0.11 -4.44 4.74
C VAL A 38 -0.09 -3.41 5.85
N MET A 39 -1.32 -3.26 6.37
CA MET A 39 -1.63 -2.37 7.50
C MET A 39 -2.38 -3.13 8.58
N ARG A 40 -1.94 -2.98 9.83
CA ARG A 40 -2.77 -3.32 11.00
C ARG A 40 -3.64 -2.11 11.33
N ILE A 41 -4.95 -2.31 11.38
CA ILE A 41 -5.94 -1.28 11.72
C ILE A 41 -6.68 -1.70 12.98
N GLU A 42 -7.08 -0.72 13.77
CA GLU A 42 -7.89 -0.92 14.97
C GLU A 42 -9.33 -1.30 14.61
N GLN A 43 -10.06 -1.86 15.58
CA GLN A 43 -11.48 -2.15 15.38
C GLN A 43 -12.26 -0.86 15.06
N GLY A 44 -13.22 -0.97 14.13
CA GLY A 44 -13.99 0.18 13.64
C GLY A 44 -13.23 1.09 12.67
N THR A 45 -11.97 0.79 12.36
CA THR A 45 -11.21 1.50 11.32
C THR A 45 -11.27 0.72 10.02
N THR A 46 -11.42 1.42 8.91
CA THR A 46 -11.33 0.89 7.54
C THR A 46 -10.27 1.62 6.72
N ILE A 47 -9.78 1.00 5.66
CA ILE A 47 -9.01 1.67 4.60
C ILE A 47 -10.01 2.43 3.73
N ILE A 48 -9.74 3.71 3.49
CA ILE A 48 -10.61 4.60 2.70
C ILE A 48 -9.99 4.99 1.37
N ASP A 49 -8.66 4.91 1.23
CA ASP A 49 -7.98 5.19 -0.03
C ASP A 49 -6.71 4.34 -0.21
N ALA A 50 -6.38 4.07 -1.46
CA ALA A 50 -5.19 3.36 -1.89
C ALA A 50 -4.72 3.93 -3.23
N GLN A 51 -3.54 4.55 -3.24
CA GLN A 51 -2.99 5.20 -4.42
C GLN A 51 -1.58 4.73 -4.73
N VAL A 52 -1.24 4.76 -6.02
CA VAL A 52 0.15 4.57 -6.48
C VAL A 52 0.84 5.91 -6.35
N ALA A 53 1.85 5.96 -5.48
CA ALA A 53 2.75 7.08 -5.37
C ALA A 53 3.98 6.77 -6.23
N ALA A 54 4.44 7.76 -6.99
CA ALA A 54 5.79 7.68 -7.57
C ALA A 54 6.78 7.48 -6.41
N ALA A 55 7.81 6.65 -6.63
CA ALA A 55 8.90 6.57 -5.67
C ALA A 55 9.41 7.98 -5.38
N ALA A 56 9.37 8.37 -4.10
CA ALA A 56 10.13 9.52 -3.66
C ALA A 56 11.60 9.20 -3.97
N GLU A 57 12.24 10.02 -4.80
CA GLU A 57 13.70 10.01 -4.90
C GLU A 57 14.23 10.10 -3.48
N GLN A 58 14.85 9.01 -3.00
CA GLN A 58 15.58 9.01 -1.76
C GLN A 58 16.75 9.99 -1.98
N GLN A 59 16.59 11.23 -1.52
CA GLN A 59 17.70 12.18 -1.49
C GLN A 59 18.70 11.70 -0.43
N GLY A 60 19.79 11.08 -0.88
CA GLY A 60 21.02 10.85 -0.09
C GLY A 60 21.11 9.49 0.58
#